data_AF-A0A6N2RTT4-F1
#
_entry.id   AF-A0A6N2RTT4-F1
#
_cell.length_a   1.000
_cell.length_b   1.000
_cell.length_c   1.000
_cell.angle_alpha   90.00
_cell.angle_beta   90.00
_cell.angle_gamma   90.00
#
_symmetry.space_group_name_H-M   'P 1'
#
loop_
_entity.id
_entity.type
_entity.pdbx_description
1 polymer ?
#
loop_
_entity_poly.entity_id
_entity_poly.type
_entity_poly.pdbx_seq_one_letter_code
_entity_poly.pdbx_strand_id
1 'polypeptide(L)'
;MGILEVVLLIAGIVIFIGSFLLPSGKESGINKEAAKEEIKGLMEEEMQTVRSQMQDKMDETSEDALEKAERSLERLTNEKIMAVSEYSDTVLQEIHKNHEEAMFLYDMLNNKHANIKDTVSKMDKAVKAAEDKAKVKAEENVKTQKENVTEEQLTEVQEPAETIEPSGSPEIGFIGETAEEGQNNNEKILEMHRQGKSTVAIAKELGLGVGEVKLVIDLYKA
;
A
#
# COMPACT_ATOMS: atom_id res chain seq x y z
N MET A 1 102.43 44.84 -55.83
CA MET A 1 101.25 43.96 -55.92
C MET A 1 101.24 43.29 -57.27
N GLY A 2 101.15 41.96 -57.29
CA GLY A 2 101.12 41.20 -58.54
C GLY A 2 99.78 41.34 -59.25
N ILE A 3 99.77 41.22 -60.57
CA ILE A 3 98.54 41.27 -61.39
C ILE A 3 97.50 40.24 -60.89
N LEU A 4 97.94 39.06 -60.44
CA LEU A 4 97.09 38.02 -59.85
C LEU A 4 96.37 38.48 -58.57
N GLU A 5 97.03 39.30 -57.76
CA GLU A 5 96.50 39.79 -56.47
C GLU A 5 95.38 40.81 -56.70
N VAL A 6 95.54 41.67 -57.71
CA VAL A 6 94.52 42.66 -58.12
C VAL A 6 93.29 41.96 -58.71
N VAL A 7 93.48 40.90 -59.51
CA VAL A 7 92.37 40.12 -60.08
C VAL A 7 91.57 39.40 -59.01
N LEU A 8 92.22 38.81 -58.01
CA LEU A 8 91.55 38.16 -56.88
C LEU A 8 90.76 39.14 -56.02
N LEU A 9 91.28 40.35 -55.81
CA LEU A 9 90.59 41.38 -55.04
C LEU A 9 89.31 41.85 -55.73
N ILE A 10 89.35 42.06 -57.05
CA ILE A 10 88.17 42.43 -57.84
C ILE A 10 87.14 41.29 -57.84
N ALA A 11 87.57 40.03 -58.01
CA ALA A 11 86.69 38.87 -57.95
C ALA A 11 86.00 38.73 -56.58
N GLY A 12 86.72 39.00 -55.49
CA GLY A 12 86.17 39.00 -54.13
C GLY A 12 85.09 40.07 -53.92
N ILE A 13 85.32 41.30 -54.42
CA ILE A 13 84.33 42.39 -54.34
C ILE A 13 83.06 42.04 -55.13
N VAL A 14 83.21 41.43 -56.31
CA VAL A 14 82.06 41.02 -57.14
C VAL A 14 81.23 39.94 -56.46
N ILE A 15 81.86 38.94 -55.83
CA ILE A 15 81.16 37.89 -55.06
C ILE A 15 80.48 38.48 -53.82
N PHE A 16 81.12 39.44 -53.15
CA PHE A 16 80.57 40.11 -51.98
C PHE A 16 79.33 40.95 -52.32
N ILE A 17 79.37 41.75 -53.39
CA ILE A 17 78.22 42.52 -53.87
C ILE A 17 77.15 41.59 -54.44
N GLY A 18 77.55 40.53 -55.15
CA GLY A 18 76.64 39.51 -55.66
C GLY A 18 75.89 38.77 -54.54
N SER A 19 76.53 38.58 -53.39
CA SER A 19 75.87 38.01 -52.19
C SER A 19 74.83 38.95 -51.59
N PHE A 20 74.95 40.27 -51.81
CA PHE A 20 73.94 41.25 -51.42
C PHE A 20 72.77 41.34 -52.42
N LEU A 21 73.00 40.92 -53.67
CA LEU A 21 71.97 40.82 -54.71
C LEU A 21 71.21 39.49 -54.68
N LEU A 22 71.77 38.47 -54.01
CA LEU A 22 71.01 37.30 -53.62
C LEU A 22 69.98 37.76 -52.57
N PRO A 23 68.67 37.68 -52.88
CA PRO A 23 67.63 38.04 -51.92
C PRO A 23 67.79 37.08 -50.74
N SER A 24 68.29 37.62 -49.63
CA SER A 24 68.36 36.90 -48.36
C SER A 24 66.95 36.41 -48.04
N GLY A 25 66.78 35.08 -48.06
CA GLY A 25 65.55 34.40 -47.69
C GLY A 25 64.29 34.98 -48.31
N LYS A 26 63.92 34.52 -49.51
CA LYS A 26 62.48 34.29 -49.72
C LYS A 26 62.10 33.27 -48.66
N GLU A 27 61.48 33.73 -47.59
CA GLU A 27 60.60 32.90 -46.79
C GLU A 27 59.74 32.15 -47.81
N SER A 28 59.97 30.85 -47.93
CA SER A 28 58.97 29.93 -48.43
C SER A 28 57.85 30.01 -47.40
N GLY A 29 57.04 31.06 -47.50
CA GLY A 29 55.77 31.17 -46.84
C GLY A 29 54.93 30.04 -47.39
N ILE A 30 55.04 28.86 -46.77
CA ILE A 30 53.86 28.04 -46.57
C ILE A 30 52.86 29.04 -45.99
N ASN A 31 51.87 29.44 -46.80
CA ASN A 31 50.82 30.34 -46.38
C ASN A 31 50.14 29.65 -45.20
N LYS A 32 50.59 29.99 -43.98
CA LYS A 32 50.14 29.39 -42.72
C LYS A 32 48.62 29.47 -42.61
N GLU A 33 48.02 30.47 -43.24
CA GLU A 33 46.58 30.65 -43.38
C GLU A 33 45.95 29.55 -44.25
N ALA A 34 46.46 29.32 -45.47
CA ALA A 34 45.95 28.27 -46.37
C ALA A 34 46.13 26.86 -45.78
N ALA A 35 47.28 26.57 -45.18
CA ALA A 35 47.52 25.31 -44.49
C ALA A 35 46.60 25.13 -43.27
N LYS A 36 46.30 26.21 -42.54
CA LYS A 36 45.38 26.18 -41.39
C LYS A 36 43.92 26.04 -41.82
N GLU A 37 43.54 26.59 -42.96
CA GLU A 37 42.20 26.47 -43.53
C GLU A 37 41.95 25.05 -44.04
N GLU A 38 42.92 24.45 -44.74
CA GLU A 38 42.84 23.06 -45.19
C GLU A 38 42.82 22.07 -44.01
N ILE A 39 43.65 22.31 -42.98
CA ILE A 39 43.61 21.54 -41.73
C ILE A 39 42.27 21.70 -41.02
N LYS A 40 41.68 22.91 -40.99
CA LYS A 40 40.36 23.13 -40.40
C LYS A 40 39.26 22.39 -41.17
N GLY A 41 39.29 22.40 -42.50
CA GLY A 41 38.33 21.68 -43.33
C GLY A 41 38.39 20.17 -43.09
N LEU A 42 39.59 19.59 -43.11
CA LEU A 42 39.80 18.18 -42.78
C LEU A 42 39.39 17.85 -41.34
N MET A 43 39.71 18.73 -40.39
CA MET A 43 39.33 18.55 -38.99
C MET A 43 37.81 18.67 -38.78
N GLU A 44 37.11 19.49 -39.55
CA GLU A 44 35.66 19.64 -39.49
C GLU A 44 34.92 18.43 -40.08
N GLU A 45 35.44 17.87 -41.18
CA GLU A 45 34.95 16.61 -41.78
C GLU A 45 35.15 15.40 -40.84
N GLU A 46 36.33 15.27 -40.23
CA GLU A 46 36.61 14.24 -39.23
C GLU A 46 35.74 14.43 -37.97
N MET A 47 35.57 15.68 -37.49
CA MET A 47 34.71 16.00 -36.35
C MET A 47 33.25 15.66 -36.64
N GLN A 48 32.78 15.87 -37.87
CA GLN A 48 31.43 15.49 -38.28
C GLN A 48 31.25 13.96 -38.30
N THR A 49 32.25 13.23 -38.80
CA THR A 49 32.25 11.76 -38.80
C THR A 49 32.23 11.20 -37.37
N VAL A 50 33.05 11.76 -36.48
CA VAL A 50 33.07 11.37 -35.06
C VAL A 50 31.73 11.69 -34.38
N ARG A 51 31.13 12.85 -34.67
CA ARG A 51 29.79 13.18 -34.14
C ARG A 51 28.73 12.20 -34.61
N SER A 52 28.75 11.80 -35.88
CA SER A 52 27.82 10.80 -36.42
C SER A 52 27.98 9.46 -35.71
N GLN A 53 29.20 8.93 -35.63
CA GLN A 53 29.46 7.67 -34.96
C GLN A 53 29.10 7.71 -33.46
N MET A 54 29.35 8.84 -32.80
CA MET A 54 28.97 9.04 -31.41
C MET A 54 27.45 9.06 -31.24
N GLN A 55 26.73 9.69 -32.17
CA GLN A 55 25.27 9.72 -32.15
C GLN A 55 24.69 8.32 -32.41
N ASP A 56 25.19 7.60 -33.42
CA ASP A 56 24.76 6.23 -33.73
C ASP A 56 25.00 5.28 -32.53
N LYS A 57 26.17 5.38 -31.88
CA LYS A 57 26.48 4.59 -30.69
C LYS A 57 25.65 4.98 -29.48
N MET A 58 25.31 6.27 -29.36
CA MET A 58 24.45 6.77 -28.29
C MET A 58 23.01 6.26 -28.48
N ASP A 59 22.51 6.27 -29.71
CA ASP A 59 21.18 5.75 -30.05
C ASP A 59 21.11 4.23 -29.80
N GLU A 60 22.11 3.47 -30.25
CA GLU A 60 22.22 2.02 -29.97
C GLU A 60 22.23 1.72 -28.46
N THR A 61 23.05 2.45 -27.69
CA THR A 61 23.11 2.25 -26.23
C THR A 61 21.80 2.65 -25.54
N SER A 62 21.13 3.69 -26.04
CA SER A 62 19.84 4.13 -25.52
C SER A 62 18.75 3.10 -25.80
N GLU A 63 18.72 2.54 -27.01
CA GLU A 63 17.78 1.49 -27.40
C GLU A 63 18.01 0.21 -26.57
N ASP A 64 19.26 -0.23 -26.42
CA ASP A 64 19.62 -1.37 -25.55
C ASP A 64 19.19 -1.16 -24.09
N ALA A 65 19.40 0.05 -23.56
CA ALA A 65 19.01 0.39 -22.20
C ALA A 65 17.49 0.39 -22.02
N LEU A 66 16.75 0.92 -23.02
CA LEU A 66 15.30 0.92 -23.04
C LEU A 66 14.75 -0.49 -23.15
N GLU A 67 15.25 -1.32 -24.07
CA GLU A 67 14.82 -2.71 -24.23
C GLU A 67 15.04 -3.50 -22.92
N LYS A 68 16.21 -3.32 -22.29
CA LYS A 68 16.49 -3.98 -21.01
C LYS A 68 15.57 -3.50 -19.89
N ALA A 69 15.26 -2.21 -19.85
CA ALA A 69 14.32 -1.65 -18.89
C ALA A 69 12.90 -2.18 -19.12
N GLU A 70 12.44 -2.18 -20.37
CA GLU A 70 11.12 -2.70 -20.78
C GLU A 70 10.99 -4.17 -20.41
N ARG A 71 11.96 -5.01 -20.78
CA ARG A 71 11.97 -6.43 -20.44
C ARG A 71 11.99 -6.68 -18.93
N SER A 72 12.74 -5.87 -18.18
CA SER A 72 12.75 -5.94 -16.71
C SER A 72 11.39 -5.54 -16.13
N LEU A 73 10.77 -4.49 -16.67
CA LEU A 73 9.46 -4.02 -16.26
C LEU A 73 8.37 -5.02 -16.60
N GLU A 74 8.38 -5.64 -17.77
CA GLU A 74 7.46 -6.71 -18.14
C GLU A 74 7.56 -7.89 -17.16
N ARG A 75 8.79 -8.32 -16.84
CA ARG A 75 9.00 -9.43 -15.90
C ARG A 75 8.47 -9.08 -14.51
N LEU A 76 8.81 -7.90 -14.00
CA LEU A 76 8.35 -7.43 -12.69
C LEU A 76 6.84 -7.23 -12.67
N THR A 77 6.26 -6.67 -13.73
CA THR A 77 4.82 -6.45 -13.85
C THR A 77 4.09 -7.79 -13.84
N ASN A 78 4.53 -8.77 -14.63
CA ASN A 78 3.94 -10.10 -14.61
C ASN A 78 4.01 -10.77 -13.23
N GLU A 79 5.14 -10.65 -12.54
CA GLU A 79 5.31 -11.16 -11.18
C GLU A 79 4.36 -10.47 -10.18
N LYS A 80 4.21 -9.14 -10.27
CA LYS A 80 3.30 -8.38 -9.41
C LYS A 80 1.84 -8.67 -9.72
N ILE A 81 1.47 -8.81 -10.98
CA ILE A 81 0.11 -9.17 -11.38
C ILE A 81 -0.25 -10.56 -10.86
N MET A 82 0.67 -11.52 -10.92
CA MET A 82 0.48 -12.85 -10.33
C MET A 82 0.27 -12.77 -8.82
N ALA A 83 1.15 -12.09 -8.09
CA ALA A 83 1.05 -11.97 -6.63
C ALA A 83 -0.23 -11.22 -6.20
N VAL A 84 -0.62 -10.17 -6.92
CA VAL A 84 -1.87 -9.45 -6.66
C VAL A 84 -3.08 -10.32 -6.98
N SER A 85 -3.03 -11.11 -8.06
CA SER A 85 -4.11 -12.04 -8.41
C SER A 85 -4.28 -13.10 -7.31
N GLU A 86 -3.19 -13.75 -6.88
CA GLU A 86 -3.23 -14.78 -5.83
C GLU A 86 -3.75 -14.22 -4.48
N TYR A 87 -3.30 -13.01 -4.11
CA TYR A 87 -3.81 -12.33 -2.93
C TYR A 87 -5.29 -11.99 -3.08
N SER A 88 -5.70 -11.49 -4.24
CA SER A 88 -7.10 -11.14 -4.53
C SER A 88 -8.00 -12.37 -4.47
N ASP A 89 -7.55 -13.49 -5.04
CA ASP A 89 -8.30 -14.75 -5.00
C ASP A 89 -8.48 -15.24 -3.56
N THR A 90 -7.43 -15.15 -2.74
CA THR A 90 -7.51 -15.51 -1.31
C THR A 90 -8.48 -14.62 -0.55
N VAL A 91 -8.39 -13.31 -0.74
CA VAL A 91 -9.29 -12.34 -0.08
C VAL A 91 -10.74 -12.54 -0.55
N LEU A 92 -10.97 -12.76 -1.84
CA LEU A 92 -12.31 -13.03 -2.37
C LEU A 92 -12.89 -14.33 -1.82
N GLN A 93 -12.07 -15.37 -1.63
CA GLN A 93 -12.49 -16.61 -0.99
C GLN A 93 -12.87 -16.39 0.48
N GLU A 94 -12.08 -15.63 1.23
CA GLU A 94 -12.40 -15.27 2.61
C GLU A 94 -13.68 -14.44 2.70
N ILE A 95 -13.88 -13.48 1.80
CA ILE A 95 -15.13 -12.71 1.70
C ILE A 95 -16.31 -13.63 1.41
N HIS A 96 -16.17 -14.57 0.48
CA HIS A 96 -17.23 -15.52 0.15
C HIS A 96 -17.57 -16.40 1.35
N LYS A 97 -16.57 -16.93 2.04
CA LYS A 97 -16.75 -17.72 3.25
C LYS A 97 -17.43 -16.91 4.37
N ASN A 98 -16.95 -15.69 4.63
CA ASN A 98 -17.56 -14.81 5.63
C ASN A 98 -19.01 -14.47 5.28
N HIS A 99 -19.31 -14.27 3.99
CA HIS A 99 -20.68 -14.04 3.54
C HIS A 99 -21.58 -15.27 3.76
N GLU A 100 -21.06 -16.48 3.48
CA GLU A 100 -21.76 -17.73 3.75
C GLU A 100 -22.02 -17.93 5.25
N GLU A 101 -21.01 -17.69 6.10
CA GLU A 101 -21.15 -17.76 7.55
C GLU A 101 -22.17 -16.75 8.07
N ALA A 102 -22.16 -15.51 7.55
CA ALA A 102 -23.15 -14.49 7.92
C ALA A 102 -24.57 -14.88 7.51
N MET A 103 -24.74 -15.43 6.30
CA MET A 103 -26.04 -15.94 5.84
C MET A 103 -26.50 -17.15 6.66
N PHE A 104 -25.58 -18.03 7.03
CA PHE A 104 -25.87 -19.17 7.90
C PHE A 104 -26.32 -18.71 9.30
N LEU A 105 -25.64 -17.73 9.89
CA LEU A 105 -26.05 -17.15 11.17
C LEU A 105 -27.42 -16.47 11.05
N TYR A 106 -27.70 -15.79 9.94
CA TYR A 106 -29.01 -15.20 9.66
C TYR A 106 -30.11 -16.27 9.58
N ASP A 107 -29.88 -17.37 8.86
CA ASP A 107 -30.84 -18.46 8.76
C ASP A 107 -31.06 -19.16 10.11
N MET A 108 -29.99 -19.43 10.87
CA MET A 108 -30.10 -20.00 12.21
C MET A 108 -30.86 -19.09 13.18
N LEU A 109 -30.61 -17.78 13.13
CA LEU A 109 -31.33 -16.79 13.93
C LEU A 109 -32.82 -16.79 13.57
N ASN A 110 -33.13 -16.80 12.28
CA ASN A 110 -34.50 -16.82 11.80
C ASN A 110 -35.22 -18.14 12.19
N ASN A 111 -34.53 -19.28 12.08
CA ASN A 111 -35.04 -20.58 12.53
C ASN A 111 -35.28 -20.60 14.05
N LYS A 112 -34.34 -20.10 14.87
CA LYS A 112 -34.53 -19.94 16.32
C LYS A 112 -35.70 -19.03 16.64
N HIS A 113 -35.84 -17.91 15.94
CA HIS A 113 -36.96 -17.00 16.13
C HIS A 113 -38.31 -17.69 15.84
N ALA A 114 -38.38 -18.46 14.75
CA ALA A 114 -39.57 -19.25 14.41
C ALA A 114 -39.89 -20.30 15.48
N ASN A 115 -38.89 -21.03 15.98
CA ASN A 115 -39.07 -22.03 17.03
C ASN A 115 -39.52 -21.41 18.35
N ILE A 116 -38.89 -20.31 18.78
CA ILE A 116 -39.29 -19.58 20.00
C ILE A 116 -40.74 -19.09 19.87
N LYS A 117 -41.11 -18.53 18.71
CA LYS A 117 -42.48 -18.08 18.46
C LYS A 117 -43.49 -19.21 18.54
N ASP A 118 -43.17 -20.39 18.01
CA ASP A 118 -44.04 -21.57 18.11
C ASP A 118 -44.13 -22.10 19.56
N THR A 119 -43.01 -22.15 20.29
CA THR A 119 -43.02 -22.53 21.71
C THR A 119 -43.83 -21.56 22.57
N VAL A 120 -43.65 -20.25 22.38
CA VAL A 120 -44.44 -19.21 23.06
C VAL A 120 -45.92 -19.35 22.73
N SER A 121 -46.27 -19.56 21.46
CA SER A 121 -47.66 -19.77 21.03
C SER A 121 -48.29 -21.02 21.66
N LYS A 122 -47.53 -22.12 21.79
CA LYS A 122 -47.98 -23.34 22.48
C LYS A 122 -48.13 -23.12 23.98
N MET A 123 -47.21 -22.40 24.60
CA MET A 123 -47.27 -22.03 26.02
C MET A 123 -48.47 -21.15 26.30
N ASP A 124 -48.73 -20.11 25.49
CA ASP A 124 -49.90 -19.23 25.62
C ASP A 124 -51.21 -20.03 25.50
N LYS A 125 -51.29 -20.97 24.57
CA LYS A 125 -52.46 -21.86 24.44
C LYS A 125 -52.64 -22.76 25.67
N ALA A 126 -51.54 -23.29 26.21
CA ALA A 126 -51.58 -24.14 27.40
C ALA A 126 -51.96 -23.34 28.66
N VAL A 127 -51.44 -22.12 28.82
CA VAL A 127 -51.78 -21.21 29.92
C VAL A 127 -53.25 -20.83 29.82
N LYS A 128 -53.75 -20.43 28.64
CA LYS A 128 -55.19 -20.14 28.45
C LYS A 128 -56.07 -21.37 28.73
N ALA A 129 -55.68 -22.56 28.27
CA ALA A 129 -56.43 -23.78 28.56
C ALA A 129 -56.40 -24.16 30.07
N ALA A 130 -55.31 -23.85 30.76
CA ALA A 130 -55.19 -24.05 32.20
C ALA A 130 -56.01 -23.01 32.98
N GLU A 131 -56.01 -21.75 32.56
CA GLU A 131 -56.85 -20.68 33.11
C GLU A 131 -58.34 -20.97 32.89
N ASP A 132 -58.73 -21.42 31.69
CA ASP A 132 -60.11 -21.79 31.40
C ASP A 132 -60.55 -23.00 32.24
N LYS A 133 -59.68 -24.02 32.41
CA LYS A 133 -59.94 -25.13 33.33
C LYS A 133 -59.97 -24.69 34.80
N ALA A 134 -59.17 -23.72 35.20
CA ALA A 134 -59.15 -23.18 36.55
C ALA A 134 -60.40 -22.34 36.82
N LYS A 135 -60.91 -21.59 35.84
CA LYS A 135 -62.19 -20.87 35.92
C LYS A 135 -63.37 -21.83 35.99
N VAL A 136 -63.38 -22.88 35.17
CA VAL A 136 -64.41 -23.93 35.22
C VAL A 136 -64.40 -24.68 36.57
N LYS A 137 -63.22 -24.96 37.14
CA LYS A 137 -63.11 -25.56 38.48
C LYS A 137 -63.44 -24.59 39.63
N ALA A 138 -63.24 -23.29 39.45
CA ALA A 138 -63.64 -22.27 40.42
C ALA A 138 -65.16 -22.07 40.46
N GLU A 139 -65.86 -22.30 39.34
CA GLU A 139 -67.33 -22.32 39.31
C GLU A 139 -67.92 -23.63 39.86
N GLU A 140 -67.19 -24.75 39.80
CA GLU A 140 -67.64 -26.03 40.35
C GLU A 140 -67.38 -26.18 41.87
N ASN A 141 -66.39 -25.49 42.44
CA ASN A 141 -65.97 -25.70 43.83
C ASN A 141 -66.61 -24.75 44.88
N VAL A 142 -67.72 -24.07 44.58
CA VAL A 142 -68.50 -23.33 45.60
C VAL A 142 -69.46 -24.25 46.38
N LYS A 143 -69.59 -25.52 45.99
CA LYS A 143 -70.31 -26.53 46.78
C LYS A 143 -69.41 -27.73 47.04
N THR A 144 -68.60 -27.67 48.10
CA THR A 144 -68.53 -28.69 49.17
C THR A 144 -67.45 -28.28 50.19
N GLN A 145 -67.93 -27.78 51.33
CA GLN A 145 -67.50 -28.03 52.72
C GLN A 145 -66.00 -28.31 52.95
N LYS A 146 -65.28 -27.41 53.62
CA LYS A 146 -65.05 -27.40 55.09
C LYS A 146 -64.52 -28.74 55.62
N GLU A 147 -63.29 -28.67 56.16
CA GLU A 147 -62.89 -29.19 57.49
C GLU A 147 -61.52 -29.91 57.50
N ASN A 148 -60.53 -29.27 58.17
CA ASN A 148 -59.41 -29.85 58.96
C ASN A 148 -58.29 -30.64 58.22
N VAL A 149 -56.98 -30.63 58.55
CA VAL A 149 -56.16 -30.30 59.74
C VAL A 149 -54.73 -29.84 59.31
N THR A 150 -54.14 -29.06 60.22
CA THR A 150 -52.81 -28.45 60.43
C THR A 150 -51.58 -29.38 60.66
N GLU A 151 -50.37 -28.81 60.40
CA GLU A 151 -48.99 -29.03 60.95
C GLU A 151 -48.21 -30.36 60.73
N GLU A 152 -47.06 -30.29 60.02
CA GLU A 152 -45.64 -30.27 60.50
C GLU A 152 -45.10 -31.66 60.91
N GLN A 153 -43.86 -32.12 60.70
CA GLN A 153 -42.53 -31.62 60.28
C GLN A 153 -41.69 -32.90 60.00
N LEU A 154 -40.56 -32.80 59.28
CA LEU A 154 -39.21 -33.28 59.73
C LEU A 154 -38.16 -33.26 58.61
N THR A 155 -37.01 -32.75 59.01
CA THR A 155 -35.73 -32.45 58.33
C THR A 155 -34.79 -33.64 58.18
N GLU A 156 -33.74 -33.49 57.33
CA GLU A 156 -32.30 -33.77 57.57
C GLU A 156 -31.58 -34.41 56.35
N VAL A 157 -30.85 -33.63 55.52
CA VAL A 157 -29.37 -33.44 55.42
C VAL A 157 -28.56 -34.58 54.76
N GLN A 158 -27.86 -34.29 53.64
CA GLN A 158 -26.38 -34.39 53.55
C GLN A 158 -25.79 -33.98 52.17
N GLU A 159 -24.78 -33.12 52.24
CA GLU A 159 -23.73 -32.83 51.24
C GLU A 159 -22.64 -33.94 51.30
N PRO A 160 -21.75 -34.10 50.30
CA PRO A 160 -20.47 -33.40 50.39
C PRO A 160 -19.86 -32.92 49.05
N ALA A 161 -18.93 -31.97 49.22
CA ALA A 161 -18.10 -31.27 48.25
C ALA A 161 -17.13 -32.15 47.42
N GLU A 162 -16.75 -31.66 46.22
CA GLU A 162 -15.31 -31.43 45.92
C GLU A 162 -15.10 -30.49 44.71
N THR A 163 -14.09 -29.64 44.88
CA THR A 163 -13.59 -28.54 44.04
C THR A 163 -12.66 -29.05 42.94
N ILE A 164 -12.80 -28.57 41.69
CA ILE A 164 -11.67 -28.51 40.73
C ILE A 164 -11.80 -27.27 39.82
N GLU A 165 -10.93 -26.29 40.04
CA GLU A 165 -10.52 -25.26 39.07
C GLU A 165 -9.82 -25.91 37.87
N PRO A 166 -9.91 -25.32 36.65
CA PRO A 166 -8.64 -24.86 36.09
C PRO A 166 -8.72 -23.51 35.37
N SER A 167 -7.88 -22.61 35.87
CA SER A 167 -7.12 -21.60 35.14
C SER A 167 -6.69 -22.02 33.72
N GLY A 168 -6.92 -21.12 32.75
CA GLY A 168 -5.93 -20.69 31.77
C GLY A 168 -6.13 -21.10 30.30
N SER A 169 -6.60 -20.15 29.47
CA SER A 169 -6.09 -19.81 28.10
C SER A 169 -7.14 -19.01 27.29
N PRO A 170 -6.73 -18.38 26.19
CA PRO A 170 -6.35 -16.97 26.02
C PRO A 170 -7.55 -16.02 25.77
N GLU A 171 -7.41 -14.74 26.15
CA GLU A 171 -8.25 -13.65 25.67
C GLU A 171 -8.19 -13.58 24.13
N ILE A 172 -9.23 -14.11 23.49
CA ILE A 172 -9.61 -13.71 22.14
C ILE A 172 -10.41 -12.42 22.33
N GLY A 173 -9.80 -11.29 21.95
CA GLY A 173 -10.46 -9.99 21.87
C GLY A 173 -11.67 -10.10 20.95
N PHE A 174 -12.83 -10.30 21.54
CA PHE A 174 -14.13 -10.27 20.88
C PHE A 174 -14.40 -8.82 20.50
N ILE A 175 -14.01 -8.43 19.29
CA ILE A 175 -14.46 -7.18 18.66
C ILE A 175 -15.92 -7.41 18.25
N GLY A 176 -16.79 -7.31 19.24
CA GLY A 176 -18.21 -7.05 19.06
C GLY A 176 -18.45 -5.59 19.41
N GLU A 177 -18.01 -4.69 18.53
CA GLU A 177 -18.35 -3.27 18.69
C GLU A 177 -19.83 -3.12 18.39
N THR A 178 -20.57 -2.76 19.42
CA THR A 178 -21.98 -2.43 19.31
C THR A 178 -22.11 -1.25 18.34
N ALA A 179 -23.05 -1.33 17.38
CA ALA A 179 -23.23 -0.29 16.36
C ALA A 179 -23.52 1.12 16.93
N GLU A 180 -23.87 1.23 18.22
CA GLU A 180 -24.05 2.50 18.91
C GLU A 180 -22.72 3.10 19.41
N GLU A 181 -21.72 2.30 19.78
CA GLU A 181 -20.39 2.79 20.18
C GLU A 181 -19.61 3.37 18.99
N GLY A 182 -19.69 2.72 17.82
CA GLY A 182 -19.04 3.20 16.59
C GLY A 182 -19.55 4.58 16.12
N GLN A 183 -20.82 4.91 16.36
CA GLN A 183 -21.36 6.24 16.06
C GLN A 183 -20.81 7.31 17.01
N ASN A 184 -20.71 6.99 18.31
CA ASN A 184 -20.13 7.90 19.30
C ASN A 184 -18.62 8.12 19.06
N ASN A 185 -17.91 7.06 18.68
CA ASN A 185 -16.49 7.09 18.36
C ASN A 185 -16.21 8.05 17.19
N ASN A 186 -17.05 8.05 16.16
CA ASN A 186 -16.94 8.97 15.03
C ASN A 186 -17.09 10.44 15.43
N GLU A 187 -18.08 10.77 16.26
CA GLU A 187 -18.27 12.14 16.77
C GLU A 187 -17.07 12.61 17.59
N LYS A 188 -16.54 11.71 18.44
CA LYS A 188 -15.41 12.00 19.32
C LYS A 188 -14.09 12.16 18.56
N ILE A 189 -13.89 11.42 17.47
CA ILE A 189 -12.78 11.62 16.53
C ILE A 189 -12.82 13.03 15.94
N LEU A 190 -13.99 13.47 15.46
CA LEU A 190 -14.15 14.77 14.81
C LEU A 190 -13.95 15.93 15.80
N GLU A 191 -14.46 15.80 17.02
CA GLU A 191 -14.26 16.80 18.06
C GLU A 191 -12.79 16.94 18.44
N MET A 192 -12.07 15.84 18.67
CA MET A 192 -10.65 15.87 19.00
C MET A 192 -9.78 16.39 17.85
N HIS A 193 -10.13 16.07 16.61
CA HIS A 193 -9.46 16.62 15.44
C HIS A 193 -9.74 18.13 15.29
N ARG A 194 -10.96 18.60 15.58
CA ARG A 194 -11.31 20.04 15.64
C ARG A 194 -10.53 20.77 16.74
N GLN A 195 -10.22 20.10 17.84
CA GLN A 195 -9.33 20.60 18.90
C GLN A 195 -7.84 20.61 18.48
N GLY A 196 -7.50 20.15 17.27
CA GLY A 196 -6.14 20.15 16.73
C GLY A 196 -5.28 18.96 17.18
N LYS A 197 -5.87 17.92 17.80
CA LYS A 197 -5.13 16.71 18.14
C LYS A 197 -4.73 15.95 16.87
N SER A 198 -3.55 15.34 16.89
CA SER A 198 -3.05 14.55 15.76
C SER A 198 -3.81 13.22 15.63
N THR A 199 -3.94 12.70 14.41
CA THR A 199 -4.59 11.41 14.11
C THR A 199 -4.05 10.26 14.95
N VAL A 200 -2.73 10.27 15.23
CA VAL A 200 -2.06 9.25 16.04
C VAL A 200 -2.44 9.36 17.52
N ALA A 201 -2.61 10.58 18.05
CA ALA A 201 -3.04 10.80 19.42
C ALA A 201 -4.49 10.37 19.62
N ILE A 202 -5.37 10.67 18.66
CA ILE A 202 -6.79 10.28 18.67
C ILE A 202 -6.93 8.76 18.65
N ALA A 203 -6.19 8.08 17.76
CA ALA A 203 -6.15 6.62 17.69
C ALA A 203 -5.73 5.99 19.03
N LYS A 204 -4.69 6.54 19.67
CA LYS A 204 -4.22 6.06 20.96
C LYS A 204 -5.20 6.31 22.11
N GLU A 205 -5.91 7.43 22.10
CA GLU A 205 -6.84 7.84 23.16
C GLU A 205 -8.20 7.12 23.07
N LEU A 206 -8.61 6.73 21.86
CA LEU A 206 -9.86 5.99 21.62
C LEU A 206 -9.65 4.48 21.45
N GLY A 207 -8.40 3.99 21.42
CA GLY A 207 -8.11 2.59 21.15
C GLY A 207 -8.42 2.15 19.71
N LEU A 208 -8.51 3.11 18.78
CA LEU A 208 -8.88 2.88 17.39
C LEU A 208 -7.64 2.79 16.48
N GLY A 209 -7.81 2.21 15.30
CA GLY A 209 -6.75 2.15 14.30
C GLY A 209 -6.44 3.52 13.69
N VAL A 210 -5.16 3.84 13.42
CA VAL A 210 -4.77 5.12 12.78
C VAL A 210 -5.44 5.31 11.40
N GLY A 211 -5.65 4.21 10.68
CA GLY A 211 -6.36 4.23 9.38
C GLY A 211 -7.85 4.54 9.50
N GLU A 212 -8.50 4.04 10.56
CA GLU A 212 -9.92 4.26 10.84
C GLU A 212 -10.19 5.72 11.21
N VAL A 213 -9.37 6.28 12.10
CA VAL A 213 -9.45 7.70 12.47
C VAL A 213 -9.27 8.60 11.25
N LYS A 214 -8.33 8.27 10.35
CA LYS A 214 -8.11 9.02 9.12
C LYS A 214 -9.30 8.93 8.17
N LEU A 215 -9.88 7.74 8.00
CA LEU A 215 -11.05 7.52 7.15
C LEU A 215 -12.24 8.37 7.61
N VAL A 216 -12.51 8.41 8.92
CA VAL A 216 -13.59 9.24 9.50
C VAL A 216 -13.34 10.73 9.26
N ILE A 217 -12.11 11.20 9.48
CA ILE A 217 -11.76 12.61 9.22
C ILE A 217 -11.93 12.97 7.74
N ASP A 218 -11.49 12.10 6.84
CA ASP A 218 -11.54 12.35 5.39
C ASP A 218 -12.98 12.33 4.85
N LEU A 219 -13.84 11.44 5.38
CA LEU A 219 -15.26 11.36 5.00
C LEU A 219 -16.09 12.58 5.41
N TYR A 220 -15.76 13.22 6.54
CA TYR A 220 -16.50 14.36 7.09
C TYR A 220 -15.87 15.73 6.76
N LYS A 221 -14.70 15.75 6.09
CA LYS A 221 -14.07 16.97 5.56
C LYS A 221 -14.46 17.29 4.11
N ALA A 222 -15.08 16.35 3.39
CA ALA A 222 -15.63 16.54 2.04
C ALA A 222 -16.93 17.35 2.09
#